data_AF-A0A836WQE2-F1
#
_entry.id   AF-A0A836WQE2-F1
#
_cell.length_a   1.000
_cell.length_b   1.000
_cell.length_c   1.000
_cell.angle_alpha   90.00
_cell.angle_beta   90.00
_cell.angle_gamma   90.00
#
_symmetry.space_group_name_H-M   'P 1'
#
loop_
_entity.id
_entity.type
_entity.pdbx_description
1 polymer ?
#
loop_
_entity_poly.entity_id
_entity_poly.type
_entity_poly.pdbx_seq_one_letter_code
_entity_poly.pdbx_strand_id
1 'polypeptide(L)'
;MCTGEVLRTLQISGRSDLSGGPILMTRLLQGLSEHGFEHLVVCPDRPEGVNAILAKTPNVQLLNLPLRELRTQNPYSLLRAAQQFRPSLIHSHGKAAGLYSRALGKCLGIPVIHHYHGLHYRQYSAWKRAAYLWTERNLAKVTDRIICVSESEREEAGQLRLAEERQWVVIPNGVDTQQFCPRPELRLPMRTQLGIPETAFVVWCTMRNDHMKHPELALTLQGLLTTSNPEAFFVIAGMD
;
A
#
# COMPACT_ATOMS: atom_id res chain seq x y z
N MET A 1 -26.37 10.36 -3.83
CA MET A 1 -26.75 9.80 -5.15
C MET A 1 -25.68 10.24 -6.12
N CYS A 2 -24.85 9.32 -6.62
CA CYS A 2 -23.88 9.64 -7.66
C CYS A 2 -24.66 10.03 -8.92
N THR A 3 -24.40 11.23 -9.44
CA THR A 3 -24.79 11.63 -10.78
C THR A 3 -24.28 10.59 -11.77
N GLY A 4 -25.01 10.28 -12.84
CA GLY A 4 -24.62 9.28 -13.86
C GLY A 4 -23.38 9.65 -14.68
N GLU A 5 -22.48 10.45 -14.12
CA GLU A 5 -21.24 10.91 -14.75
C GLU A 5 -20.09 10.02 -14.26
N VAL A 6 -19.41 9.40 -15.22
CA VAL A 6 -18.28 8.51 -14.94
C VAL A 6 -17.13 9.32 -14.35
N LEU A 7 -16.67 8.93 -13.15
CA LEU A 7 -15.63 9.65 -12.43
C LEU A 7 -14.25 9.09 -12.81
N ARG A 8 -13.46 9.91 -13.53
CA ARG A 8 -12.11 9.54 -13.99
C ARG A 8 -11.08 9.83 -12.93
N THR A 9 -10.34 8.81 -12.52
CA THR A 9 -9.29 8.96 -11.50
C THR A 9 -7.93 8.52 -12.04
N LEU A 10 -6.91 9.33 -11.74
CA LEU A 10 -5.52 9.04 -12.05
C LEU A 10 -4.86 8.47 -10.80
N GLN A 11 -4.60 7.17 -10.80
CA GLN A 11 -3.91 6.46 -9.73
C GLN A 11 -2.41 6.46 -10.02
N ILE A 12 -1.58 6.93 -9.09
CA ILE A 12 -0.13 6.97 -9.28
C ILE A 12 0.53 6.22 -8.12
N SER A 13 1.26 5.15 -8.45
CA SER A 13 1.95 4.32 -7.46
C SER A 13 3.44 4.20 -7.78
N GLY A 14 4.28 4.36 -6.76
CA GLY A 14 5.74 4.21 -6.90
C GLY A 14 6.19 2.74 -6.96
N ARG A 15 5.26 1.80 -6.75
CA ARG A 15 5.50 0.37 -6.66
C ARG A 15 4.37 -0.41 -7.33
N SER A 16 4.69 -1.59 -7.80
CA SER A 16 3.73 -2.50 -8.42
C SER A 16 3.99 -3.96 -8.06
N ASP A 17 4.76 -4.22 -7.00
CA ASP A 17 4.97 -5.57 -6.48
C ASP A 17 3.80 -6.09 -5.63
N LEU A 18 3.79 -7.39 -5.33
CA LEU A 18 2.77 -8.03 -4.48
C LEU A 18 2.99 -7.73 -2.98
N SER A 19 2.94 -6.45 -2.62
CA SER A 19 2.98 -5.97 -1.24
C SER A 19 1.72 -5.20 -0.86
N GLY A 20 1.57 -4.89 0.44
CA GLY A 20 0.34 -4.32 0.99
C GLY A 20 -0.17 -3.09 0.23
N GLY A 21 0.70 -2.14 -0.14
CA GLY A 21 0.28 -0.92 -0.82
C GLY A 21 -0.30 -1.14 -2.22
N PRO A 22 0.46 -1.77 -3.15
CA PRO A 22 -0.09 -2.10 -4.46
C PRO A 22 -1.28 -3.06 -4.41
N ILE A 23 -1.30 -4.05 -3.51
CA ILE A 23 -2.45 -4.96 -3.34
C ILE A 23 -3.69 -4.18 -2.89
N LEU A 24 -3.53 -3.27 -1.93
CA LEU A 24 -4.63 -2.42 -1.47
C LEU A 24 -5.19 -1.57 -2.62
N MET A 25 -4.32 -0.92 -3.40
CA MET A 25 -4.73 -0.14 -4.56
C MET A 25 -5.53 -1.03 -5.52
N THR A 26 -5.01 -2.20 -5.89
CA THR A 26 -5.70 -3.13 -6.80
C THR A 26 -7.07 -3.54 -6.27
N ARG A 27 -7.19 -3.91 -4.99
CA ARG A 27 -8.47 -4.27 -4.37
C ARG A 27 -9.47 -3.12 -4.35
N LEU A 28 -8.99 -1.91 -4.07
CA LEU A 28 -9.81 -0.69 -4.14
C LEU A 28 -10.39 -0.52 -5.55
N LEU A 29 -9.56 -0.61 -6.58
CA LEU A 29 -10.02 -0.43 -7.98
C LEU A 29 -10.99 -1.54 -8.40
N GLN A 30 -10.77 -2.79 -7.96
CA GLN A 30 -11.70 -3.89 -8.19
C GLN A 30 -13.07 -3.61 -7.55
N GLY A 31 -13.09 -3.16 -6.30
CA GLY A 31 -14.33 -2.80 -5.61
C GLY A 31 -15.05 -1.61 -6.23
N LEU A 32 -14.32 -0.67 -6.83
CA LEU A 32 -14.87 0.51 -7.51
C LEU A 32 -15.33 0.25 -8.95
N SER A 33 -15.00 -0.92 -9.52
CA SER A 33 -15.28 -1.22 -10.94
C SER A 33 -16.77 -1.13 -11.32
N GLU A 34 -17.66 -1.44 -10.38
CA GLU A 34 -19.13 -1.38 -10.55
C GLU A 34 -19.73 -0.01 -10.16
N HIS A 35 -18.91 0.95 -9.71
CA HIS A 35 -19.38 2.20 -9.09
C HIS A 35 -19.22 3.44 -10.00
N GLY A 36 -19.15 3.25 -11.31
CA GLY A 36 -19.05 4.35 -12.29
C GLY A 36 -17.70 5.06 -12.30
N PHE A 37 -16.61 4.34 -12.01
CA PHE A 37 -15.25 4.87 -12.07
C PHE A 37 -14.49 4.36 -13.30
N GLU A 38 -13.70 5.26 -13.88
CA GLU A 38 -12.66 4.94 -14.87
C GLU A 38 -11.30 5.30 -14.27
N HIS A 39 -10.33 4.39 -14.39
CA HIS A 39 -9.02 4.53 -13.78
C HIS A 39 -7.92 4.52 -14.84
N LEU A 40 -7.01 5.48 -14.76
CA LEU A 40 -5.68 5.36 -15.35
C LEU A 40 -4.70 5.11 -14.21
N VAL A 41 -4.01 3.98 -14.24
CA VAL A 41 -3.02 3.59 -13.24
C VAL A 41 -1.63 3.75 -13.81
N VAL A 42 -0.84 4.61 -13.19
CA VAL A 42 0.56 4.84 -13.52
C VAL A 42 1.45 4.20 -12.45
N CYS A 43 2.20 3.17 -12.84
CA CYS A 43 3.10 2.45 -11.93
C CYS A 43 4.29 1.83 -12.68
N PRO A 44 5.35 1.36 -11.98
CA PRO A 44 6.44 0.64 -12.63
C PRO A 44 5.96 -0.62 -13.36
N ASP A 45 6.64 -0.98 -14.46
CA ASP A 45 6.37 -2.25 -15.12
C ASP A 45 6.90 -3.42 -14.27
N ARG A 46 6.01 -4.33 -13.89
CA ARG A 46 6.34 -5.52 -13.11
C ARG A 46 5.36 -6.65 -13.42
N PRO A 47 5.63 -7.48 -14.43
CA PRO A 47 4.72 -8.54 -14.86
C PRO A 47 4.33 -9.54 -13.76
N GLU A 48 5.26 -9.87 -12.86
CA GLU A 48 5.05 -10.73 -11.69
C GLU A 48 4.37 -10.01 -10.50
N GLY A 49 4.05 -8.74 -10.67
CA GLY A 49 3.43 -7.87 -9.69
C GLY A 49 1.92 -7.71 -9.89
N VAL A 50 1.39 -6.58 -9.42
CA VAL A 50 -0.03 -6.24 -9.59
C VAL A 50 -0.39 -5.83 -11.02
N ASN A 51 0.58 -5.54 -11.91
CA ASN A 51 0.31 -5.16 -13.30
C ASN A 51 -0.57 -6.19 -14.02
N ALA A 52 -0.29 -7.49 -13.83
CA ALA A 52 -1.07 -8.57 -14.46
C ALA A 52 -2.52 -8.63 -13.96
N ILE A 53 -2.77 -8.24 -12.71
CA ILE A 53 -4.11 -8.20 -12.11
C ILE A 53 -4.84 -6.94 -12.60
N LEU A 54 -4.17 -5.79 -12.57
CA LEU A 54 -4.70 -4.51 -13.01
C LEU A 54 -5.08 -4.53 -14.50
N ALA A 55 -4.28 -5.19 -15.35
CA ALA A 55 -4.56 -5.32 -16.78
C ALA A 55 -5.86 -6.09 -17.08
N LYS A 56 -6.33 -6.91 -16.13
CA LYS A 56 -7.58 -7.68 -16.21
C LYS A 56 -8.72 -7.03 -15.43
N THR A 57 -8.45 -5.92 -14.73
CA THR A 57 -9.46 -5.26 -13.90
C THR A 57 -10.33 -4.36 -14.79
N PRO A 58 -11.67 -4.46 -14.72
CA PRO A 58 -12.55 -3.61 -15.53
C PRO A 58 -12.31 -2.12 -15.25
N ASN A 59 -12.49 -1.30 -16.28
CA ASN A 59 -12.34 0.16 -16.23
C ASN A 59 -10.95 0.65 -15.77
N VAL A 60 -9.91 -0.18 -15.90
CA VAL A 60 -8.52 0.18 -15.59
C VAL A 60 -7.69 0.21 -16.88
N GLN A 61 -7.05 1.35 -17.13
CA GLN A 61 -5.98 1.51 -18.11
C GLN A 61 -4.64 1.56 -17.39
N LEU A 62 -3.60 0.94 -17.96
CA LEU A 62 -2.25 0.96 -17.39
C LEU A 62 -1.31 1.83 -18.22
N LEU A 63 -0.50 2.63 -17.51
CA LEU A 63 0.66 3.32 -18.07
C LEU A 63 1.89 2.99 -17.23
N ASN A 64 2.83 2.27 -17.84
CA ASN A 64 4.03 1.87 -17.14
C ASN A 64 5.06 3.01 -17.13
N LEU A 65 5.41 3.52 -15.95
CA LEU A 65 6.49 4.49 -15.75
C LEU A 65 7.37 4.14 -14.55
N PRO A 66 8.71 4.26 -14.65
CA PRO A 66 9.61 4.06 -13.52
C PRO A 66 9.49 5.23 -12.53
N LEU A 67 8.60 5.08 -11.54
CA LEU A 67 8.26 6.09 -10.54
C LEU A 67 8.94 5.89 -9.18
N ARG A 68 9.77 4.84 -9.03
CA ARG A 68 10.50 4.58 -7.78
C ARG A 68 11.61 5.60 -7.54
N GLU A 69 12.23 6.06 -8.62
CA GLU A 69 13.29 7.06 -8.63
C GLU A 69 12.76 8.35 -9.23
N LEU A 70 13.31 9.49 -8.78
CA LEU A 70 12.97 10.77 -9.38
C LEU A 70 13.68 10.90 -10.72
N ARG A 71 12.90 10.88 -11.79
CA ARG A 71 13.34 11.08 -13.17
C ARG A 71 12.73 12.35 -13.75
N THR A 72 13.51 13.09 -14.52
CA THR A 72 13.14 14.40 -15.07
C THR A 72 12.06 14.33 -16.15
N GLN A 73 11.95 13.20 -16.84
CA GLN A 73 10.92 12.94 -17.85
C GLN A 73 9.54 12.61 -17.25
N ASN A 74 9.49 12.10 -16.01
CA ASN A 74 8.24 11.63 -15.41
C ASN A 74 7.18 12.73 -15.29
N PRO A 75 7.49 13.98 -14.86
CA PRO A 75 6.51 15.07 -14.85
C PRO A 75 5.87 15.34 -16.21
N TYR A 76 6.65 15.32 -17.30
CA TYR A 76 6.13 15.55 -18.65
C TYR A 76 5.21 14.41 -19.10
N SER A 77 5.63 13.16 -18.90
CA SER A 77 4.82 11.99 -19.23
C SER A 77 3.50 11.96 -18.43
N LEU A 78 3.57 12.29 -17.14
CA LEU A 78 2.38 12.38 -16.28
C LEU A 78 1.45 13.52 -16.69
N LEU A 79 2.00 14.68 -17.05
CA LEU A 79 1.23 15.81 -17.55
C LEU A 79 0.48 15.45 -18.84
N ARG A 80 1.19 14.85 -19.80
CA ARG A 80 0.60 14.41 -21.07
C ARG A 80 -0.50 13.36 -20.85
N ALA A 81 -0.23 12.39 -19.99
CA ALA A 81 -1.20 11.36 -19.63
C ALA A 81 -2.46 11.96 -18.98
N ALA A 82 -2.29 12.90 -18.03
CA ALA A 82 -3.39 13.58 -17.39
C ALA A 82 -4.20 14.47 -18.36
N GLN A 83 -3.55 15.16 -19.30
CA GLN A 83 -4.24 15.96 -20.32
C GLN A 83 -5.06 15.11 -21.29
N GLN A 84 -4.56 13.92 -21.64
CA GLN A 84 -5.27 12.98 -22.51
C GLN A 84 -6.44 12.29 -21.78
N PHE A 85 -6.20 11.83 -20.55
CA PHE A 85 -7.19 11.08 -19.77
C PHE A 85 -8.26 11.99 -19.14
N ARG A 86 -7.89 13.24 -18.80
CA ARG A 86 -8.71 14.24 -18.11
C ARG A 86 -9.30 13.71 -16.79
N PRO A 87 -8.45 13.34 -15.81
CA PRO A 87 -8.94 12.89 -14.52
C PRO A 87 -9.61 14.04 -13.77
N SER A 88 -10.71 13.75 -13.07
CA SER A 88 -11.32 14.66 -12.10
C SER A 88 -10.70 14.53 -10.70
N LEU A 89 -9.89 13.49 -10.47
CA LEU A 89 -9.23 13.22 -9.19
C LEU A 89 -7.88 12.53 -9.41
N ILE A 90 -6.87 12.90 -8.64
CA ILE A 90 -5.59 12.18 -8.57
C ILE A 90 -5.49 11.47 -7.22
N HIS A 91 -5.19 10.17 -7.22
CA HIS A 91 -4.99 9.39 -6.01
C HIS A 91 -3.57 8.80 -6.02
N SER A 92 -2.81 9.11 -4.98
CA SER A 92 -1.37 8.82 -4.94
C SER A 92 -1.02 7.83 -3.84
N HIS A 93 -0.18 6.86 -4.17
CA HIS A 93 0.20 5.77 -3.29
C HIS A 93 1.71 5.74 -3.07
N GLY A 94 2.13 6.09 -1.85
CA GLY A 94 3.53 6.07 -1.42
C GLY A 94 4.34 7.32 -1.81
N LYS A 95 5.61 7.36 -1.38
CA LYS A 95 6.41 8.59 -1.28
C LYS A 95 6.72 9.29 -2.62
N ALA A 96 7.46 8.63 -3.51
CA ALA A 96 7.90 9.24 -4.78
C ALA A 96 6.70 9.57 -5.69
N ALA A 97 5.72 8.66 -5.77
CA ALA A 97 4.45 8.91 -6.43
C ALA A 97 3.69 10.08 -5.80
N GLY A 98 3.70 10.20 -4.47
CA GLY A 98 3.11 11.32 -3.76
C GLY A 98 3.71 12.66 -4.18
N LEU A 99 5.04 12.76 -4.34
CA LEU A 99 5.67 14.00 -4.84
C LEU A 99 5.14 14.38 -6.22
N TYR A 100 5.16 13.44 -7.17
CA TYR A 100 4.69 13.70 -8.53
C TYR A 100 3.21 14.06 -8.59
N SER A 101 2.37 13.31 -7.89
CA SER A 101 0.91 13.45 -7.93
C SER A 101 0.44 14.79 -7.36
N ARG A 102 1.01 15.18 -6.22
CA ARG A 102 0.65 16.43 -5.53
C ARG A 102 1.15 17.65 -6.30
N ALA A 103 2.32 17.57 -6.93
CA ALA A 103 2.81 18.60 -7.84
C ALA A 103 1.94 18.70 -9.12
N LEU A 104 1.55 17.57 -9.69
CA LEU A 104 0.70 17.49 -10.88
C LEU A 104 -0.70 18.07 -10.62
N GLY A 105 -1.34 17.67 -9.50
CA GLY A 105 -2.65 18.19 -9.13
C GLY A 105 -2.64 19.70 -8.91
N LYS A 106 -1.62 20.23 -8.23
CA LYS A 106 -1.42 21.68 -8.12
C LYS A 106 -1.29 22.36 -9.49
N CYS A 107 -0.50 21.78 -10.40
CA CYS A 107 -0.26 22.34 -11.73
C CYS A 107 -1.52 22.37 -12.60
N LEU A 108 -2.39 21.36 -12.46
CA LEU A 108 -3.59 21.19 -13.26
C LEU A 108 -4.88 21.69 -12.59
N GLY A 109 -4.81 22.09 -11.32
CA GLY A 109 -6.00 22.42 -10.53
C GLY A 109 -6.91 21.23 -10.26
N ILE A 110 -6.36 20.01 -10.22
CA ILE A 110 -7.09 18.76 -10.00
C ILE A 110 -6.93 18.35 -8.53
N PRO A 111 -8.02 17.98 -7.83
CA PRO A 111 -7.93 17.56 -6.44
C PRO A 111 -7.07 16.30 -6.27
N VAL A 112 -6.33 16.23 -5.17
CA VAL A 112 -5.38 15.16 -4.86
C VAL A 112 -5.71 14.51 -3.52
N ILE A 113 -5.82 13.19 -3.56
CA ILE A 113 -5.82 12.32 -2.38
C ILE A 113 -4.45 11.64 -2.27
N HIS A 114 -3.86 11.68 -1.08
CA HIS A 114 -2.62 10.96 -0.79
C HIS A 114 -2.87 9.83 0.20
N HIS A 115 -2.42 8.62 -0.11
CA HIS A 115 -2.57 7.45 0.74
C HIS A 115 -1.22 7.03 1.30
N TYR A 116 -1.08 7.12 2.63
CA TYR A 116 0.06 6.56 3.33
C TYR A 116 -0.05 5.04 3.45
N HIS A 117 1.08 4.36 3.29
CA HIS A 117 1.21 2.91 3.43
C HIS A 117 2.29 2.57 4.45
N GLY A 118 2.42 3.41 5.48
CA GLY A 118 3.50 3.39 6.46
C GLY A 118 4.39 4.64 6.42
N LEU A 119 4.63 5.21 7.60
CA LEU A 119 5.55 6.34 7.81
C LEU A 119 7.00 5.85 8.01
N HIS A 120 7.67 5.48 6.91
CA HIS A 120 9.05 4.96 6.97
C HIS A 120 10.13 6.06 7.05
N TYR A 121 10.08 6.96 8.03
CA TYR A 121 11.09 8.03 8.18
C TYR A 121 12.17 7.72 9.23
N ARG A 122 11.91 6.79 10.16
CA ARG A 122 12.83 6.44 11.25
C ARG A 122 14.16 5.86 10.77
N GLN A 123 14.16 5.22 9.62
CA GLN A 123 15.36 4.61 9.00
C GLN A 123 16.28 5.64 8.32
N TYR A 124 15.86 6.91 8.22
CA TYR A 124 16.64 7.94 7.55
C TYR A 124 17.66 8.58 8.51
N SER A 125 18.82 8.94 7.96
CA SER A 125 19.76 9.84 8.63
C SER A 125 19.06 11.16 9.01
N ALA A 126 19.57 11.86 10.03
CA ALA A 126 18.92 13.05 10.58
C ALA A 126 18.54 14.09 9.51
N TRP A 127 19.45 14.37 8.56
CA TRP A 127 19.22 15.32 7.48
C TRP A 127 18.18 14.82 6.45
N LYS A 128 18.23 13.53 6.08
CA LYS A 128 17.25 12.92 5.15
C LYS A 128 15.85 12.90 5.78
N ARG A 129 15.79 12.61 7.08
CA ARG A 129 14.54 12.66 7.86
C ARG A 129 13.97 14.07 7.87
N ALA A 130 14.79 15.09 8.16
CA ALA A 130 14.35 16.48 8.15
C ALA A 130 13.84 16.91 6.77
N ALA A 131 14.59 16.59 5.70
CA ALA A 131 14.19 16.89 4.33
C ALA A 131 12.88 16.19 3.93
N TYR A 132 12.72 14.91 4.29
CA TYR A 132 11.49 14.16 4.05
C TYR A 132 10.29 14.79 4.75
N LEU A 133 10.38 15.04 6.06
CA LEU A 133 9.29 15.63 6.83
C LEU A 133 8.95 17.05 6.34
N TRP A 134 9.96 17.85 5.99
CA TRP A 134 9.74 19.16 5.39
C TRP A 134 9.02 19.07 4.04
N THR A 135 9.39 18.10 3.20
CA THR A 135 8.75 17.87 1.89
C THR A 135 7.30 17.48 2.06
N GLU A 136 7.02 16.49 2.92
CA GLU A 136 5.64 16.05 3.20
C GLU A 136 4.76 17.19 3.73
N ARG A 137 5.27 18.02 4.64
CA ARG A 137 4.53 19.19 5.16
C ARG A 137 4.19 20.22 4.09
N ASN A 138 5.09 20.46 3.14
CA ASN A 138 4.82 21.40 2.05
C ASN A 138 3.87 20.83 1.01
N LEU A 139 3.97 19.52 0.75
CA LEU A 139 3.06 18.82 -0.14
C LEU A 139 1.65 18.70 0.44
N ALA A 140 1.51 18.59 1.76
CA ALA A 140 0.20 18.58 2.42
C ALA A 140 -0.60 19.86 2.12
N LYS A 141 0.04 21.02 1.94
CA LYS A 141 -0.64 22.29 1.61
C LYS A 141 -1.37 22.27 0.26
N VAL A 142 -1.04 21.31 -0.61
CA VAL A 142 -1.61 21.14 -1.96
C VAL A 142 -2.26 19.77 -2.11
N THR A 143 -2.63 19.17 -0.97
CA THR A 143 -3.32 17.87 -0.91
C THR A 143 -4.68 18.06 -0.25
N ASP A 144 -5.75 17.64 -0.91
CA ASP A 144 -7.12 17.87 -0.43
C ASP A 144 -7.46 16.94 0.74
N ARG A 145 -7.06 15.67 0.64
CA ARG A 145 -7.26 14.65 1.68
C ARG A 145 -6.09 13.69 1.76
N ILE A 146 -5.81 13.23 2.97
CA ILE A 146 -4.78 12.25 3.25
C ILE A 146 -5.39 11.05 3.97
N ILE A 147 -5.20 9.87 3.39
CA ILE A 147 -5.69 8.61 3.93
C ILE A 147 -4.57 7.93 4.72
N CYS A 148 -4.88 7.57 5.96
CA CYS A 148 -4.10 6.68 6.80
C CYS A 148 -4.81 5.33 6.94
N VAL A 149 -4.04 4.25 7.03
CA VAL A 149 -4.59 2.88 7.14
C VAL A 149 -4.93 2.48 8.58
N SER A 150 -4.59 3.31 9.56
CA SER A 150 -4.91 3.11 10.98
C SER A 150 -4.95 4.43 11.75
N GLU A 151 -5.64 4.43 12.89
CA GLU A 151 -5.60 5.54 13.85
C GLU A 151 -4.18 5.80 14.36
N SER A 152 -3.41 4.74 14.63
CA SER A 152 -2.01 4.86 15.06
C SER A 152 -1.12 5.57 14.03
N GLU A 153 -1.35 5.33 12.73
CA GLU A 153 -0.63 6.04 11.67
C GLU A 153 -1.05 7.51 11.60
N ARG A 154 -2.34 7.82 11.79
CA ARG A 154 -2.84 9.20 11.87
C ARG A 154 -2.25 9.95 13.05
N GLU A 155 -2.27 9.35 14.24
CA GLU A 155 -1.71 9.93 15.46
C GLU A 155 -0.23 10.22 15.31
N GLU A 156 0.53 9.27 14.76
CA GLU A 156 1.94 9.45 14.46
C GLU A 156 2.16 10.61 13.47
N ALA A 157 1.39 10.67 12.38
CA ALA A 157 1.46 11.75 11.41
C ALA A 157 1.11 13.12 12.03
N GLY A 158 0.15 13.14 12.95
CA GLY A 158 -0.28 14.32 13.71
C GLY A 158 0.82 14.82 14.65
N GLN A 159 1.49 13.93 15.38
CA GLN A 159 2.66 14.27 16.21
C GLN A 159 3.80 14.88 15.38
N LEU A 160 3.98 14.37 14.16
CA LEU A 160 4.94 14.91 13.19
C LEU A 160 4.46 16.20 12.50
N ARG A 161 3.22 16.64 12.75
CA ARG A 161 2.58 17.81 12.14
C ARG A 161 2.69 17.78 10.62
N LEU A 162 2.37 16.63 10.00
CA LEU A 162 2.52 16.45 8.56
C LEU A 162 1.44 17.19 7.75
N ALA A 163 0.24 17.35 8.31
CA ALA A 163 -0.90 18.02 7.69
C ALA A 163 -1.86 18.55 8.76
N GLU A 164 -2.84 19.35 8.35
CA GLU A 164 -3.89 19.86 9.22
C GLU A 164 -4.92 18.77 9.56
N GLU A 165 -5.54 18.85 10.74
CA GLU A 165 -6.45 17.80 11.23
C GLU A 165 -7.58 17.47 10.23
N ARG A 166 -8.15 18.50 9.61
CA ARG A 166 -9.24 18.37 8.62
C ARG A 166 -8.86 17.61 7.35
N GLN A 167 -7.58 17.41 7.09
CA GLN A 167 -7.10 16.71 5.89
C GLN A 167 -7.08 15.19 6.09
N TRP A 168 -6.98 14.73 7.34
CA TRP A 168 -6.83 13.30 7.64
C TRP A 168 -8.14 12.54 7.54
N VAL A 169 -8.05 11.35 6.97
CA VAL A 169 -9.13 10.35 6.94
C VAL A 169 -8.50 8.99 7.26
N VAL A 170 -9.09 8.24 8.19
CA VAL A 170 -8.63 6.89 8.49
C VAL A 170 -9.54 5.90 7.77
N ILE A 171 -8.93 5.07 6.91
CA ILE A 171 -9.62 3.99 6.19
C ILE A 171 -8.83 2.70 6.41
N PRO A 172 -9.28 1.81 7.32
CA PRO A 172 -8.60 0.55 7.56
C PRO A 172 -8.56 -0.36 6.32
N ASN A 173 -7.50 -1.14 6.20
CA ASN A 173 -7.37 -2.10 5.11
C ASN A 173 -8.40 -3.23 5.25
N GLY A 174 -9.17 -3.47 4.19
CA GLY A 174 -10.09 -4.59 4.12
C GLY A 174 -9.40 -5.93 3.82
N VAL A 175 -10.01 -7.01 4.29
CA VAL A 175 -9.68 -8.39 3.92
C VAL A 175 -10.91 -9.03 3.26
N ASP A 176 -10.68 -9.82 2.21
CA ASP A 176 -11.75 -10.59 1.57
C ASP A 176 -12.15 -11.74 2.49
N THR A 177 -13.31 -11.64 3.13
CA THR A 177 -13.80 -12.64 4.08
C THR A 177 -14.38 -13.89 3.40
N GLN A 178 -14.62 -13.85 2.09
CA GLN A 178 -15.02 -15.02 1.32
C GLN A 178 -13.79 -15.86 0.93
N GLN A 179 -12.70 -15.19 0.56
CA GLN A 179 -11.42 -15.84 0.29
C GLN A 179 -10.75 -16.32 1.58
N PHE A 180 -10.63 -15.44 2.59
CA PHE A 180 -9.93 -15.68 3.85
C PHE A 180 -10.93 -16.03 4.96
N CYS A 181 -11.59 -17.18 4.80
CA CYS A 181 -12.49 -17.75 5.80
C CYS A 181 -11.86 -18.99 6.48
N PRO A 182 -12.29 -19.34 7.70
CA PRO A 182 -11.89 -20.59 8.33
C PRO A 182 -12.31 -21.79 7.47
N ARG A 183 -11.35 -22.69 7.21
CA ARG A 183 -11.55 -23.95 6.47
C ARG A 183 -11.06 -25.14 7.31
N PRO A 184 -11.85 -25.61 8.28
CA PRO A 184 -11.45 -26.70 9.17
C PRO A 184 -11.02 -27.97 8.45
N GLU A 185 -11.61 -28.25 7.28
CA GLU A 185 -11.30 -29.37 6.41
C GLU A 185 -9.85 -29.36 5.89
N LEU A 186 -9.21 -28.19 5.82
CA LEU A 186 -7.81 -28.07 5.39
C LEU A 186 -6.81 -28.29 6.55
N ARG A 187 -7.27 -28.29 7.80
CA ARG A 187 -6.38 -28.32 8.98
C ARG A 187 -5.49 -29.56 9.00
N LEU A 188 -6.08 -30.75 8.94
CA LEU A 188 -5.32 -32.01 9.02
C LEU A 188 -4.43 -32.21 7.79
N PRO A 189 -4.90 -32.02 6.54
CA PRO A 189 -4.04 -32.08 5.35
C PRO A 189 -2.83 -31.14 5.41
N MET A 190 -3.02 -29.88 5.82
CA MET A 190 -1.92 -28.91 5.93
C MET A 190 -0.92 -29.31 7.01
N ARG A 191 -1.40 -29.81 8.16
CA ARG A 191 -0.53 -30.31 9.23
C ARG A 191 0.32 -31.50 8.76
N THR A 192 -0.30 -32.47 8.10
CA THR A 192 0.41 -33.62 7.51
C THR A 192 1.46 -33.18 6.50
N GLN A 193 1.12 -32.25 5.60
CA GLN A 193 2.05 -31.72 4.59
C GLN A 193 3.26 -31.01 5.22
N LEU A 194 3.06 -30.32 6.34
CA LEU A 194 4.11 -29.60 7.07
C LEU A 194 4.83 -30.46 8.13
N GLY A 195 4.47 -31.73 8.28
CA GLY A 195 5.04 -32.62 9.31
C GLY A 195 4.67 -32.24 10.74
N ILE A 196 3.54 -31.56 10.94
CA ILE A 196 3.06 -31.09 12.26
C ILE A 196 2.06 -32.12 12.82
N PRO A 197 2.26 -32.65 14.04
CA PRO A 197 1.30 -33.54 14.69
C PRO A 197 -0.08 -32.88 14.87
N GLU A 198 -1.16 -33.65 14.84
CA GLU A 198 -2.53 -33.13 14.93
C GLU A 198 -2.78 -32.30 16.21
N THR A 199 -2.24 -32.78 17.33
CA THR A 199 -2.39 -32.20 18.67
C THR A 199 -1.36 -31.13 19.00
N ALA A 200 -0.35 -30.91 18.15
CA ALA A 200 0.72 -29.98 18.45
C ALA A 200 0.23 -28.53 18.57
N PHE A 201 0.71 -27.83 19.59
CA PHE A 201 0.58 -26.38 19.69
C PHE A 201 1.46 -25.74 18.63
N VAL A 202 0.89 -24.85 17.81
CA VAL A 202 1.61 -24.22 16.70
C VAL A 202 1.63 -22.71 16.91
N VAL A 203 2.83 -22.14 16.89
CA VAL A 203 3.05 -20.70 16.75
C VAL A 203 3.40 -20.43 15.29
N TRP A 204 2.61 -19.55 14.65
CA TRP A 204 2.77 -19.22 13.24
C TRP A 204 3.14 -17.75 13.07
N CYS A 205 4.30 -17.49 12.45
CA CYS A 205 4.81 -16.16 12.18
C CYS A 205 4.88 -15.90 10.68
N THR A 206 3.94 -15.08 10.16
CA THR A 206 4.01 -14.58 8.78
C THR A 206 4.70 -13.23 8.72
N MET A 207 5.84 -13.14 8.04
CA MET A 207 6.51 -11.85 7.84
C MET A 207 7.42 -11.87 6.61
N ARG A 208 7.72 -10.68 6.07
CA ARG A 208 8.85 -10.53 5.15
C ARG A 208 10.15 -10.60 5.94
N ASN A 209 11.23 -11.07 5.30
CA ASN A 209 12.57 -11.01 5.87
C ASN A 209 13.13 -9.58 5.78
N ASP A 210 12.56 -8.67 6.57
CA ASP A 210 13.01 -7.28 6.65
C ASP A 210 13.15 -6.80 8.09
N HIS A 211 14.02 -5.80 8.29
CA HIS A 211 14.32 -5.26 9.61
C HIS A 211 13.07 -4.68 10.33
N MET A 212 12.05 -4.23 9.60
CA MET A 212 10.83 -3.69 10.23
C MET A 212 9.97 -4.79 10.84
N LYS A 213 10.19 -6.04 10.45
CA LYS A 213 9.46 -7.21 10.93
C LYS A 213 10.16 -7.94 12.07
N HIS A 214 11.37 -7.52 12.44
CA HIS A 214 12.11 -8.07 13.58
C HIS A 214 12.21 -9.61 13.54
N PRO A 215 12.75 -10.22 12.47
CA PRO A 215 12.90 -11.67 12.38
C PRO A 215 13.71 -12.25 13.54
N GLU A 216 14.64 -11.49 14.13
CA GLU A 216 15.38 -11.85 15.34
C GLU A 216 14.49 -12.11 16.56
N LEU A 217 13.37 -11.40 16.66
CA LEU A 217 12.39 -11.61 17.73
C LEU A 217 11.69 -12.95 17.55
N ALA A 218 11.43 -13.37 16.32
CA ALA A 218 10.82 -14.66 16.03
C ALA A 218 11.74 -15.82 16.46
N LEU A 219 13.05 -15.70 16.21
CA LEU A 219 14.05 -16.67 16.68
C LEU A 219 14.14 -16.70 18.22
N THR A 220 14.04 -15.53 18.86
CA THR A 220 14.01 -15.43 20.33
C THR A 220 12.77 -16.14 20.90
N LEU A 221 11.61 -15.91 20.30
CA LEU A 221 10.35 -16.57 20.69
C LEU A 221 10.41 -18.08 20.48
N GLN A 222 11.03 -18.54 19.40
CA GLN A 222 11.28 -19.97 19.18
C GLN A 222 12.10 -20.56 20.33
N GLY A 223 13.21 -19.93 20.73
CA GLY A 223 14.06 -20.42 21.82
C GLY A 223 13.31 -20.52 23.16
N LEU A 224 12.50 -19.52 23.49
CA LEU A 224 11.65 -19.51 24.68
C LEU A 224 10.56 -20.59 24.62
N LEU A 225 9.94 -20.78 23.44
CA LEU A 225 8.92 -21.79 23.23
C LEU A 225 9.51 -23.20 23.39
N THR A 226 10.66 -23.49 22.79
CA THR A 226 11.33 -24.79 22.92
C THR A 226 11.68 -25.12 24.37
N THR A 227 11.98 -24.11 25.19
CA THR A 227 12.30 -24.31 26.62
C THR A 227 11.04 -24.57 27.46
N SER A 228 9.93 -23.91 27.15
CA SER A 228 8.68 -23.99 27.93
C SER A 228 7.72 -25.09 27.45
N ASN A 229 7.75 -25.44 26.17
CA ASN A 229 6.96 -26.48 25.54
C ASN A 229 7.75 -27.11 24.37
N PRO A 230 8.59 -28.12 24.64
CA PRO A 230 9.41 -28.77 23.61
C PRO A 230 8.62 -29.42 22.47
N GLU A 231 7.34 -29.74 22.69
CA GLU A 231 6.44 -30.36 21.71
C GLU A 231 5.72 -29.33 20.82
N ALA A 232 5.93 -28.04 21.05
CA ALA A 232 5.35 -26.98 20.23
C ALA A 232 6.12 -26.79 18.92
N PHE A 233 5.38 -26.47 17.86
CA PHE A 233 5.92 -26.22 16.54
C PHE A 233 5.94 -24.72 16.26
N PHE A 234 7.09 -24.21 15.83
CA PHE A 234 7.26 -22.82 15.43
C PHE A 234 7.43 -22.74 13.92
N VAL A 235 6.49 -22.11 13.22
CA VAL A 235 6.51 -21.97 11.77
C VAL A 235 6.75 -20.51 11.39
N ILE A 236 7.78 -20.26 10.59
CA ILE A 236 8.06 -18.96 9.98
C ILE A 236 7.73 -19.07 8.49
N ALA A 237 6.83 -18.22 8.00
CA ALA A 237 6.43 -18.17 6.61
C ALA A 237 6.61 -16.75 6.05
N GLY A 238 7.33 -16.62 4.95
CA GLY A 238 7.73 -15.32 4.43
C GLY A 238 8.42 -15.40 3.08
N MET A 239 8.51 -14.26 2.40
CA MET A 239 9.39 -14.09 1.25
C MET A 239 10.56 -13.21 1.66
N ASP A 240 11.73 -13.47 1.07
CA ASP A 240 12.91 -12.58 1.11
C ASP A 240 12.66 -11.27 0.33
#